data_AF-A0A940R314-F1
#
_entry.id   AF-A0A940R314-F1
#
_cell.length_a   1.000
_cell.length_b   1.000
_cell.length_c   1.000
_cell.angle_alpha   90.00
_cell.angle_beta   90.00
_cell.angle_gamma   90.00
#
_symmetry.space_group_name_H-M   'P 1'
#
loop_
_entity.id
_entity.type
_entity.pdbx_description
1 polymer ?
#
loop_
_entity_poly.entity_id
_entity_poly.type
_entity_poly.pdbx_seq_one_letter_code
_entity_poly.pdbx_strand_id
1 'polypeptide(L)'
;MMYNLNPTNDAVPGSNPTPSPTRFARYLALAVGLYFLAGCEKIEMQTEPADKVQMASGREDYLPTTAKEKELVVNLQKTTEVLKKLYIDTKNLTVVNASVAAQVYTDESILLKDLIHPQNSRLNNSKRFKELMSRNNLELSYFTDNFWKVARLMNDSAYLNFLNSLNEPAAVTSPKRSGRTGSESSQVPQVSIYCPYSQLEEKPKNMDFFYEITEQVASVVTATADADQGTGYRPVRDENGNFIRYDEVLVDDNYCANNPTQIIGVNGIEPYDLPPSTMSAFVPGTPVDLPGITREVKQVYVGDVKCKRQFDKLISFTGNGGGSEIRFTRADGYLKMNDGQVTADMFLVGSQTISRRNIRNENWVAYAAEWDGDWEDANKQENIAIYEEDNRNTSEFSGQVSTTLKIDSLGSVQIGPIGFKINYKSDDYIILQNNLNRDTFFSLNRIDLEGEMKDGWPVRSKNGDVSFTLNDRTFY
;
A
#
# COMPACT_ATOMS: atom_id res chain seq x y z
N MET A 1 90.95 10.90 52.56
CA MET A 1 90.70 12.36 52.54
C MET A 1 89.55 12.58 51.56
N MET A 2 88.32 12.90 52.02
CA MET A 2 87.79 14.27 52.24
C MET A 2 87.96 15.13 50.97
N TYR A 3 86.98 15.74 50.28
CA TYR A 3 85.54 16.09 50.46
C TYR A 3 84.91 16.07 49.03
N ASN A 4 83.68 15.58 48.79
CA ASN A 4 82.36 16.23 48.90
C ASN A 4 82.14 17.45 47.96
N LEU A 5 81.24 17.32 46.97
CA LEU A 5 79.97 18.06 46.82
C LEU A 5 79.29 17.79 45.45
N ASN A 6 78.04 17.35 45.51
CA ASN A 6 77.00 17.34 44.46
C ASN A 6 76.13 18.63 44.63
N PRO A 7 75.07 18.99 43.84
CA PRO A 7 74.38 18.26 42.76
C PRO A 7 73.83 19.12 41.56
N THR A 8 73.00 18.49 40.71
CA THR A 8 71.99 19.00 39.71
C THR A 8 72.52 19.36 38.30
N ASN A 9 71.94 18.97 37.17
CA ASN A 9 70.62 18.41 36.80
C ASN A 9 70.72 17.49 35.57
N ASP A 10 69.94 16.41 35.64
CA ASP A 10 69.10 15.76 34.63
C ASP A 10 69.53 15.61 33.14
N ALA A 11 69.83 14.34 32.84
CA ALA A 11 69.25 13.51 31.78
C ALA A 11 69.27 13.98 30.31
N VAL A 12 70.19 13.38 29.53
CA VAL A 12 70.03 13.10 28.09
C VAL A 12 70.38 11.63 27.83
N PRO A 13 69.45 10.84 27.25
CA PRO A 13 69.79 9.81 26.27
C PRO A 13 69.05 10.12 24.96
N GLY A 14 69.69 10.04 23.79
CA GLY A 14 70.10 8.78 23.19
C GLY A 14 69.29 8.59 21.90
N SER A 15 69.93 8.90 20.79
CA SER A 15 69.42 8.83 19.42
C SER A 15 69.14 7.40 18.94
N ASN A 16 67.98 7.17 18.32
CA ASN A 16 67.75 6.09 17.35
C ASN A 16 66.84 6.58 16.20
N PRO A 17 67.06 6.15 14.95
CA PRO A 17 66.46 6.77 13.77
C PRO A 17 65.04 6.27 13.47
N THR A 18 64.19 7.19 13.05
CA THR A 18 62.83 7.02 12.53
C THR A 18 62.83 6.29 11.17
N PRO A 19 61.91 5.33 10.92
CA PRO A 19 61.71 4.76 9.59
C PRO A 19 60.85 5.69 8.71
N SER A 20 61.29 5.91 7.48
CA SER A 20 60.64 6.79 6.48
C SER A 20 59.33 6.20 5.92
N PRO A 21 58.29 7.02 5.63
CA PRO A 21 56.95 6.55 5.21
C PRO A 21 56.83 6.17 3.72
N THR A 22 57.92 5.99 2.97
CA THR A 22 57.88 5.89 1.50
C THR A 22 57.97 4.49 0.91
N ARG A 23 57.99 3.41 1.73
CA ARG A 23 58.07 2.03 1.22
C ARG A 23 56.78 1.21 1.29
N PHE A 24 55.79 1.62 2.08
CA PHE A 24 54.47 0.95 2.13
C PHE A 24 53.55 1.33 0.95
N ALA A 25 53.73 2.51 0.36
CA ALA A 25 52.93 2.99 -0.77
C ALA A 25 53.24 2.30 -2.12
N ARG A 26 54.39 1.60 -2.24
CA ARG A 26 54.79 0.97 -3.51
C ARG A 26 54.29 -0.47 -3.69
N TYR A 27 53.91 -1.17 -2.62
CA TYR A 27 53.38 -2.53 -2.72
C TYR A 27 51.85 -2.59 -2.83
N LEU A 28 51.13 -1.55 -2.43
CA LEU A 28 49.66 -1.48 -2.60
C LEU A 28 49.26 -1.06 -4.03
N ALA A 29 50.10 -0.28 -4.73
CA ALA A 29 49.83 0.16 -6.10
C ALA A 29 50.05 -0.94 -7.16
N LEU A 30 50.85 -1.97 -6.88
CA LEU A 30 51.10 -3.06 -7.83
C LEU A 30 50.05 -4.19 -7.78
N ALA A 31 49.32 -4.33 -6.66
CA ALA A 31 48.26 -5.33 -6.52
C ALA A 31 46.92 -4.88 -7.14
N VAL A 32 46.69 -3.56 -7.25
CA VAL A 32 45.47 -2.99 -7.85
C VAL A 32 45.59 -2.84 -9.38
N GLY A 33 46.81 -2.75 -9.92
CA GLY A 33 47.06 -2.58 -11.36
C GLY A 33 46.95 -3.86 -12.22
N LEU A 34 46.84 -5.04 -11.62
CA LEU A 34 46.80 -6.32 -12.34
C LEU A 34 45.40 -6.94 -12.48
N TYR A 35 44.36 -6.33 -11.90
CA TYR A 35 42.96 -6.76 -12.09
C TYR A 35 42.21 -6.03 -13.21
N PHE A 36 42.80 -4.99 -13.83
CA PHE A 36 42.12 -4.15 -14.83
C PHE A 36 42.43 -4.47 -16.31
N LEU A 37 43.09 -5.60 -16.61
CA LEU A 37 43.44 -5.98 -17.99
C LEU A 37 42.86 -7.33 -18.48
N ALA A 38 41.78 -7.81 -17.87
CA ALA A 38 41.00 -8.94 -18.39
C ALA A 38 39.54 -8.52 -18.61
N GLY A 39 39.32 -7.62 -19.56
CA GLY A 39 37.99 -7.18 -19.99
C GLY A 39 37.83 -7.34 -21.49
N CYS A 40 37.35 -8.51 -21.92
CA CYS A 40 36.61 -8.64 -23.18
C CYS A 40 35.80 -9.94 -23.16
N GLU A 41 34.72 -9.96 -22.38
CA GLU A 41 33.62 -10.87 -22.62
C GLU A 41 32.34 -10.05 -22.78
N LYS A 42 31.56 -10.42 -23.81
CA LYS A 42 30.29 -9.80 -24.17
C LYS A 42 29.40 -9.71 -22.93
N ILE A 43 28.92 -8.50 -22.64
CA ILE A 43 27.78 -8.29 -21.76
C ILE A 43 26.55 -8.80 -22.51
N GLU A 44 26.26 -10.10 -22.37
CA GLU A 44 24.89 -10.58 -22.51
C GLU A 44 24.12 -10.02 -21.31
N MET A 45 23.04 -9.27 -21.56
CA MET A 45 22.04 -8.97 -20.54
C MET A 45 21.46 -10.30 -20.06
N GLN A 46 22.02 -10.84 -18.99
CA GLN A 46 21.37 -11.87 -18.22
C GLN A 46 20.25 -11.20 -17.43
N THR A 47 19.04 -11.24 -17.99
CA THR A 47 17.85 -11.34 -17.16
C THR A 47 17.99 -12.65 -16.39
N GLU A 48 18.55 -12.62 -15.18
CA GLU A 48 18.39 -13.76 -14.29
C GLU A 48 16.88 -13.91 -14.06
N PRO A 49 16.27 -15.04 -14.49
CA PRO A 49 14.92 -15.31 -14.07
C PRO A 49 14.97 -15.43 -12.56
N ALA A 50 14.18 -14.60 -11.86
CA ALA A 50 13.91 -14.77 -10.45
C ALA A 50 13.74 -16.26 -10.20
N ASP A 51 14.57 -16.81 -9.29
CA ASP A 51 14.48 -18.19 -8.87
C ASP A 51 13.02 -18.56 -8.75
N LYS A 52 12.64 -19.67 -9.40
CA LYS A 52 11.27 -20.18 -9.46
C LYS A 52 10.71 -20.30 -8.05
N VAL A 53 10.12 -19.22 -7.54
CA VAL A 53 9.10 -19.27 -6.50
C VAL A 53 8.04 -20.16 -7.12
N GLN A 54 7.83 -21.32 -6.51
CA GLN A 54 6.79 -22.26 -6.91
C GLN A 54 5.52 -21.45 -7.12
N MET A 55 5.04 -21.43 -8.37
CA MET A 55 3.74 -20.88 -8.68
C MET A 55 2.72 -21.70 -7.88
N ALA A 56 2.23 -21.13 -6.78
CA ALA A 56 0.97 -21.54 -6.20
C ALA A 56 -0.12 -21.06 -7.17
N SER A 57 -0.30 -21.84 -8.24
CA SER A 57 -1.48 -21.76 -9.08
C SER A 57 -2.67 -22.23 -8.25
N GLY A 58 -3.35 -21.27 -7.62
CA GLY A 58 -4.50 -21.43 -6.74
C GLY A 58 -4.22 -20.84 -5.37
N ARG A 59 -4.67 -19.60 -5.12
CA ARG A 59 -4.71 -19.08 -3.75
C ARG A 59 -5.75 -19.90 -3.00
N GLU A 60 -5.32 -20.81 -2.13
CA GLU A 60 -6.22 -21.60 -1.30
C GLU A 60 -7.12 -20.68 -0.46
N ASP A 61 -8.39 -21.05 -0.34
CA ASP A 61 -9.32 -20.31 0.52
C ASP A 61 -8.87 -20.46 1.99
N TYR A 62 -8.93 -19.36 2.74
CA TYR A 62 -8.62 -19.39 4.15
C TYR A 62 -9.89 -19.49 4.99
N LEU A 63 -9.96 -20.53 5.81
CA LEU A 63 -11.07 -20.75 6.75
C LEU A 63 -10.69 -20.26 8.16
N PRO A 64 -11.66 -19.79 8.97
CA PRO A 64 -11.40 -19.37 10.34
C PRO A 64 -10.86 -20.55 11.18
N THR A 65 -9.64 -20.42 11.68
CA THR A 65 -8.95 -21.51 12.40
C THR A 65 -9.00 -21.31 13.91
N THR A 66 -8.79 -20.07 14.36
CA THR A 66 -8.75 -19.69 15.78
C THR A 66 -10.14 -19.49 16.37
N ALA A 67 -10.25 -19.51 17.71
CA ALA A 67 -11.52 -19.25 18.39
C ALA A 67 -12.06 -17.83 18.12
N LYS A 68 -11.18 -16.82 18.06
CA LYS A 68 -11.55 -15.44 17.76
C LYS A 68 -12.07 -15.27 16.34
N GLU A 69 -11.43 -15.89 15.36
CA GLU A 69 -11.89 -15.86 13.96
C GLU A 69 -13.24 -16.55 13.80
N LYS A 70 -13.43 -17.72 14.44
CA LYS A 70 -14.71 -18.42 14.42
C LYS A 70 -15.83 -17.59 15.04
N GLU A 71 -15.56 -16.93 16.17
CA GLU A 71 -16.49 -16.01 16.81
C GLU A 71 -16.82 -14.80 15.91
N LEU A 72 -15.81 -14.21 15.27
CA LEU A 72 -15.98 -13.12 14.32
C LEU A 72 -16.89 -13.52 13.16
N VAL A 73 -16.62 -14.64 12.49
CA VAL A 73 -17.44 -15.14 11.38
C VAL A 73 -18.89 -15.38 11.81
N VAL A 74 -19.12 -15.93 13.00
CA VAL A 74 -20.49 -16.08 13.55
C VAL A 74 -21.16 -14.72 13.76
N ASN A 75 -20.45 -13.72 14.24
CA ASN A 75 -20.99 -12.37 14.39
C ASN A 75 -21.26 -11.69 13.04
N LEU A 76 -20.40 -11.89 12.03
CA LEU A 76 -20.63 -11.43 10.66
C LEU A 76 -21.90 -12.06 10.07
N GLN A 77 -22.13 -13.37 10.28
CA GLN A 77 -23.36 -14.05 9.87
C GLN A 77 -24.60 -13.43 10.52
N LYS A 78 -24.55 -13.13 11.82
CA LYS A 78 -25.66 -12.45 12.52
C LYS A 78 -25.90 -11.05 11.97
N THR A 79 -24.83 -10.30 11.65
CA THR A 79 -24.94 -8.99 10.98
C THR A 79 -25.61 -9.11 9.62
N THR A 80 -25.23 -10.09 8.80
CA THR A 80 -25.89 -10.37 7.52
C THR A 80 -27.38 -10.66 7.69
N GLU A 81 -27.77 -11.46 8.70
CA GLU A 81 -29.19 -11.74 8.97
C GLU A 81 -29.98 -10.51 9.43
N VAL A 82 -29.35 -9.60 10.18
CA VAL A 82 -29.93 -8.29 10.50
C VAL A 82 -30.16 -7.48 9.22
N LEU A 83 -29.13 -7.35 8.36
CA LEU A 83 -29.23 -6.60 7.11
C LEU A 83 -30.28 -7.19 6.15
N LYS A 84 -30.34 -8.51 6.00
CA LYS A 84 -31.36 -9.19 5.18
C LYS A 84 -32.78 -8.82 5.61
N LYS A 85 -33.04 -8.71 6.92
CA LYS A 85 -34.33 -8.25 7.46
C LYS A 85 -34.57 -6.75 7.22
N LEU A 86 -33.54 -5.92 7.36
CA LEU A 86 -33.62 -4.48 7.10
C LEU A 86 -33.94 -4.18 5.63
N TYR A 87 -33.30 -4.90 4.70
CA TYR A 87 -33.40 -4.67 3.25
C TYR A 87 -34.71 -5.16 2.62
N ILE A 88 -35.59 -5.78 3.41
CA ILE A 88 -37.00 -5.93 3.02
C ILE A 88 -37.59 -4.54 2.75
N ASP A 89 -37.25 -3.56 3.59
CA ASP A 89 -37.51 -2.14 3.35
C ASP A 89 -36.33 -1.51 2.57
N THR A 90 -36.61 -1.10 1.33
CA THR A 90 -35.60 -0.54 0.43
C THR A 90 -34.98 0.76 0.95
N LYS A 91 -35.65 1.48 1.87
CA LYS A 91 -35.08 2.69 2.48
C LYS A 91 -33.83 2.42 3.30
N ASN A 92 -33.75 1.26 3.99
CA ASN A 92 -32.54 0.88 4.70
C ASN A 92 -31.38 0.59 3.73
N LEU A 93 -31.68 -0.05 2.60
CA LEU A 93 -30.68 -0.31 1.56
C LEU A 93 -30.18 1.00 0.92
N THR A 94 -31.10 1.93 0.66
CA THR A 94 -30.77 3.28 0.20
C THR A 94 -29.78 3.99 1.11
N VAL A 95 -29.95 3.91 2.44
CA VAL A 95 -29.01 4.53 3.39
C VAL A 95 -27.60 3.97 3.20
N VAL A 96 -27.47 2.64 3.12
CA VAL A 96 -26.16 1.98 2.97
C VAL A 96 -25.50 2.34 1.63
N ASN A 97 -26.27 2.30 0.53
CA ASN A 97 -25.78 2.70 -0.78
C ASN A 97 -25.33 4.16 -0.79
N ALA A 98 -26.08 5.06 -0.15
CA ALA A 98 -25.69 6.47 -0.01
C ALA A 98 -24.41 6.64 0.83
N SER A 99 -24.22 5.81 1.88
CA SER A 99 -23.01 5.84 2.70
C SER A 99 -21.76 5.41 1.94
N VAL A 100 -21.85 4.36 1.13
CA VAL A 100 -20.75 3.93 0.24
C VAL A 100 -20.50 4.96 -0.85
N ALA A 101 -21.56 5.45 -1.48
CA ALA A 101 -21.49 6.49 -2.50
C ALA A 101 -20.97 7.82 -1.93
N ALA A 102 -20.95 8.04 -0.62
CA ALA A 102 -20.33 9.22 -0.02
C ALA A 102 -18.80 9.21 -0.10
N GLN A 103 -18.18 8.05 -0.37
CA GLN A 103 -16.73 7.86 -0.50
C GLN A 103 -15.96 8.42 0.71
N VAL A 104 -16.39 8.06 1.92
CA VAL A 104 -15.66 8.39 3.16
C VAL A 104 -14.55 7.38 3.48
N TYR A 105 -14.58 6.21 2.83
CA TYR A 105 -13.57 5.16 2.88
C TYR A 105 -13.14 4.77 1.46
N THR A 106 -11.96 4.19 1.33
CA THR A 106 -11.44 3.60 0.11
C THR A 106 -12.26 2.38 -0.32
N ASP A 107 -12.03 1.94 -1.57
CA ASP A 107 -12.53 0.67 -2.10
C ASP A 107 -14.02 0.39 -1.83
N GLU A 108 -14.88 1.33 -2.21
CA GLU A 108 -16.33 1.07 -2.34
C GLU A 108 -16.99 0.52 -1.06
N SER A 109 -16.51 0.98 0.10
CA SER A 109 -16.87 0.41 1.39
C SER A 109 -17.42 1.43 2.39
N ILE A 110 -18.11 0.91 3.41
CA ILE A 110 -18.47 1.65 4.62
C ILE A 110 -18.25 0.78 5.85
N LEU A 111 -17.67 1.33 6.92
CA LEU A 111 -17.59 0.62 8.20
C LEU A 111 -18.97 0.56 8.86
N LEU A 112 -19.34 -0.60 9.38
CA LEU A 112 -20.62 -0.81 10.07
C LEU A 112 -20.78 0.16 11.25
N LYS A 113 -19.70 0.47 11.97
CA LYS A 113 -19.73 1.43 13.08
C LYS A 113 -20.27 2.80 12.67
N ASP A 114 -19.96 3.25 11.45
CA ASP A 114 -20.42 4.55 10.97
C ASP A 114 -21.92 4.56 10.63
N LEU A 115 -22.54 3.38 10.51
CA LEU A 115 -23.98 3.21 10.30
C LEU A 115 -24.76 3.02 11.61
N ILE A 116 -24.17 2.33 12.59
CA ILE A 116 -24.88 1.91 13.82
C ILE A 116 -24.53 2.76 15.05
N HIS A 117 -23.45 3.55 14.97
CA HIS A 117 -22.97 4.47 16.02
C HIS A 117 -22.84 5.89 15.44
N PRO A 118 -23.96 6.56 15.11
CA PRO A 118 -23.94 7.83 14.38
C PRO A 118 -23.13 8.91 15.09
N GLN A 119 -23.05 8.93 16.42
CA GLN A 119 -22.26 9.91 17.19
C GLN A 119 -20.78 9.96 16.80
N ASN A 120 -20.21 8.84 16.37
CA ASN A 120 -18.80 8.70 15.98
C ASN A 120 -18.63 8.51 14.47
N SER A 121 -19.69 8.73 13.71
CA SER A 121 -19.73 8.45 12.28
C SER A 121 -19.04 9.53 11.46
N ARG A 122 -18.15 9.13 10.56
CA ARG A 122 -17.55 10.02 9.55
C ARG A 122 -18.58 10.55 8.55
N LEU A 123 -19.70 9.84 8.37
CA LEU A 123 -20.79 10.26 7.49
C LEU A 123 -21.39 11.61 7.92
N ASN A 124 -21.40 11.91 9.23
CA ASN A 124 -21.89 13.19 9.74
C ASN A 124 -21.08 14.39 9.27
N ASN A 125 -19.83 14.19 8.87
CA ASN A 125 -18.95 15.24 8.36
C ASN A 125 -18.94 15.30 6.82
N SER A 126 -19.55 14.32 6.15
CA SER A 126 -19.60 14.26 4.68
C SER A 126 -20.75 15.12 4.13
N LYS A 127 -20.41 16.20 3.41
CA LYS A 127 -21.39 17.02 2.67
C LYS A 127 -22.13 16.19 1.63
N ARG A 128 -21.39 15.36 0.90
CA ARG A 128 -21.93 14.46 -0.14
C ARG A 128 -22.95 13.49 0.44
N PHE A 129 -22.67 12.88 1.60
CA PHE A 129 -23.64 12.00 2.26
C PHE A 129 -24.94 12.76 2.60
N LYS A 130 -24.83 13.94 3.22
CA LYS A 130 -26.00 14.76 3.59
C LYS A 130 -26.85 15.15 2.37
N GLU A 131 -26.22 15.48 1.25
CA GLU A 131 -26.91 15.76 -0.01
C GLU A 131 -27.68 14.54 -0.54
N LEU A 132 -27.04 13.36 -0.55
CA LEU A 132 -27.68 12.10 -0.98
C LEU A 132 -28.88 11.72 -0.10
N MET A 133 -28.74 11.87 1.21
CA MET A 133 -29.81 11.60 2.18
C MET A 133 -30.99 12.57 2.03
N SER A 134 -30.69 13.87 1.86
CA SER A 134 -31.72 14.91 1.67
C SER A 134 -32.55 14.68 0.41
N ARG A 135 -31.91 14.24 -0.70
CA ARG A 135 -32.60 13.92 -1.97
C ARG A 135 -33.65 12.81 -1.81
N ASN A 136 -33.47 11.90 -0.86
CA ASN A 136 -34.38 10.77 -0.61
C ASN A 136 -35.31 10.99 0.58
N ASN A 137 -35.25 12.15 1.24
CA ASN A 137 -35.97 12.42 2.49
C ASN A 137 -35.72 11.33 3.55
N LEU A 138 -34.44 10.96 3.73
CA LEU A 138 -33.99 9.98 4.70
C LEU A 138 -32.93 10.60 5.62
N GLU A 139 -32.74 9.99 6.78
CA GLU A 139 -31.73 10.35 7.77
C GLU A 139 -30.97 9.09 8.19
N LEU A 140 -29.72 9.23 8.64
CA LEU A 140 -28.92 8.08 9.10
C LEU A 140 -29.61 7.32 10.25
N SER A 141 -30.29 8.05 11.13
CA SER A 141 -31.04 7.49 12.27
C SER A 141 -32.09 6.47 11.84
N TYR A 142 -32.67 6.61 10.64
CA TYR A 142 -33.65 5.65 10.12
C TYR A 142 -33.06 4.24 10.05
N PHE A 143 -31.84 4.12 9.50
CA PHE A 143 -31.13 2.84 9.47
C PHE A 143 -30.69 2.42 10.86
N THR A 144 -30.08 3.32 11.63
CA THR A 144 -29.55 3.03 12.97
C THR A 144 -30.62 2.45 13.90
N ASP A 145 -31.81 3.08 13.96
CA ASP A 145 -32.89 2.66 14.83
C ASP A 145 -33.46 1.30 14.43
N ASN A 146 -33.65 1.08 13.11
CA ASN A 146 -34.10 -0.20 12.57
C ASN A 146 -33.09 -1.32 12.83
N PHE A 147 -31.79 -1.04 12.65
CA PHE A 147 -30.71 -2.00 12.88
C PHE A 147 -30.73 -2.47 14.33
N TRP A 148 -30.70 -1.53 15.28
CA TRP A 148 -30.69 -1.87 16.71
C TRP A 148 -31.99 -2.55 17.16
N LYS A 149 -33.13 -2.19 16.58
CA LYS A 149 -34.39 -2.89 16.83
C LYS A 149 -34.29 -4.35 16.43
N VAL A 150 -33.84 -4.64 15.21
CA VAL A 150 -33.72 -6.02 14.70
C VAL A 150 -32.64 -6.81 15.43
N ALA A 151 -31.49 -6.20 15.72
CA ALA A 151 -30.41 -6.83 16.49
C ALA A 151 -30.86 -7.24 17.90
N ARG A 152 -31.60 -6.37 18.61
CA ARG A 152 -32.12 -6.67 19.95
C ARG A 152 -33.16 -7.80 19.95
N LEU A 153 -33.94 -7.94 18.87
CA LEU A 153 -34.90 -9.04 18.72
C LEU A 153 -34.23 -10.42 18.59
N MET A 154 -32.93 -10.49 18.28
CA MET A 154 -32.18 -11.75 18.29
C MET A 154 -31.93 -12.29 19.71
N ASN A 155 -32.10 -11.45 20.74
CA ASN A 155 -31.90 -11.81 22.15
C ASN A 155 -30.55 -12.49 22.43
N ASP A 156 -29.48 -11.99 21.81
CA ASP A 156 -28.11 -12.52 21.92
C ASP A 156 -27.19 -11.46 22.52
N SER A 157 -26.94 -11.57 23.83
CA SER A 157 -26.11 -10.62 24.57
C SER A 157 -24.66 -10.59 24.07
N ALA A 158 -24.10 -11.71 23.60
CA ALA A 158 -22.73 -11.75 23.09
C ALA A 158 -22.63 -10.94 21.78
N TYR A 159 -23.59 -11.11 20.89
CA TYR A 159 -23.67 -10.33 19.65
C TYR A 159 -23.89 -8.83 19.91
N LEU A 160 -24.76 -8.47 20.87
CA LEU A 160 -24.95 -7.06 21.23
C LEU A 160 -23.68 -6.44 21.84
N ASN A 161 -22.93 -7.19 22.65
CA ASN A 161 -21.64 -6.75 23.18
C ASN A 161 -20.61 -6.55 22.07
N PHE A 162 -20.57 -7.45 21.09
CA PHE A 162 -19.75 -7.30 19.89
C PHE A 162 -20.10 -6.02 19.11
N LEU A 163 -21.38 -5.77 18.82
CA LEU A 163 -21.79 -4.55 18.10
C LEU A 163 -21.42 -3.27 18.86
N ASN A 164 -21.50 -3.29 20.19
CA ASN A 164 -21.09 -2.17 21.03
C ASN A 164 -19.57 -1.97 21.02
N SER A 165 -18.76 -3.03 20.96
CA SER A 165 -17.30 -2.90 20.91
C SER A 165 -16.81 -2.22 19.63
N LEU A 166 -17.58 -2.28 18.54
CA LEU A 166 -17.29 -1.56 17.28
C LEU A 166 -17.34 -0.02 17.42
N ASN A 167 -17.87 0.52 18.52
CA ASN A 167 -17.97 1.95 18.76
C ASN A 167 -16.63 2.60 19.16
N GLU A 168 -15.62 1.80 19.50
CA GLU A 168 -14.30 2.31 19.85
C GLU A 168 -13.65 2.98 18.63
N PRO A 169 -12.96 4.12 18.81
CA PRO A 169 -12.20 4.72 17.72
C PRO A 169 -11.17 3.70 17.24
N ALA A 170 -11.28 3.30 15.96
CA ALA A 170 -10.22 2.56 15.30
C ALA A 170 -8.93 3.33 15.57
N ALA A 171 -7.96 2.68 16.22
CA ALA A 171 -6.63 3.26 16.35
C ALA A 171 -6.19 3.60 14.93
N VAL A 172 -6.06 4.89 14.63
CA VAL A 172 -5.61 5.38 13.33
C VAL A 172 -4.15 4.95 13.23
N THR A 173 -3.91 3.73 12.76
CA THR A 173 -2.63 3.34 12.20
C THR A 173 -2.59 3.93 10.82
N SER A 174 -2.43 5.25 10.73
CA SER A 174 -1.65 5.77 9.61
C SER A 174 -0.34 4.98 9.63
N PRO A 175 0.15 4.44 8.50
CA PRO A 175 1.53 4.02 8.42
C PRO A 175 2.38 5.30 8.53
N LYS A 176 2.54 5.82 9.75
CA LYS A 176 3.58 6.79 10.06
C LYS A 176 4.88 6.03 9.91
N ARG A 177 5.48 6.15 8.72
CA ARG A 177 6.91 6.38 8.43
C ARG A 177 7.97 5.68 9.30
N SER A 178 7.64 4.57 9.94
CA SER A 178 8.58 3.83 10.78
C SER A 178 8.27 2.36 10.68
N GLY A 179 9.24 1.61 10.15
CA GLY A 179 9.30 0.15 10.19
C GLY A 179 9.43 -0.33 11.64
N ARG A 180 8.32 -0.23 12.39
CA ARG A 180 8.25 -0.74 13.75
C ARG A 180 7.28 -1.91 13.75
N THR A 181 7.86 -3.09 13.93
CA THR A 181 7.20 -4.35 14.32
C THR A 181 6.29 -4.08 15.52
N GLY A 182 5.02 -3.80 15.24
CA GLY A 182 3.99 -3.53 16.24
C GLY A 182 3.29 -4.82 16.62
N SER A 183 3.42 -5.17 17.89
CA SER A 183 2.71 -6.26 18.57
C SER A 183 1.22 -6.34 18.22
N GLU A 184 0.70 -7.56 18.13
CA GLU A 184 -0.72 -7.93 18.11
C GLU A 184 -1.48 -7.34 19.33
N SER A 185 -1.71 -6.03 19.36
CA SER A 185 -2.72 -5.47 20.24
C SER A 185 -4.07 -5.90 19.71
N SER A 186 -4.93 -6.47 20.57
CA SER A 186 -6.34 -6.80 20.26
C SER A 186 -7.07 -5.62 19.63
N GLN A 187 -6.97 -5.48 18.31
CA GLN A 187 -7.69 -4.49 17.55
C GLN A 187 -9.11 -5.00 17.38
N VAL A 188 -10.07 -4.14 17.71
CA VAL A 188 -11.49 -4.38 17.41
C VAL A 188 -11.61 -4.55 15.89
N PRO A 189 -12.28 -5.61 15.40
CA PRO A 189 -12.38 -5.86 13.97
C PRO A 189 -13.11 -4.71 13.28
N GLN A 190 -12.58 -4.27 12.14
CA GLN A 190 -13.19 -3.24 11.32
C GLN A 190 -14.26 -3.84 10.40
N VAL A 191 -15.41 -4.20 10.99
CA VAL A 191 -16.52 -4.75 10.22
C VAL A 191 -17.00 -3.72 9.20
N SER A 192 -17.07 -4.14 7.95
CA SER A 192 -17.39 -3.31 6.79
C SER A 192 -18.48 -3.95 5.93
N ILE A 193 -19.14 -3.10 5.14
CA ILE A 193 -20.00 -3.48 4.04
C ILE A 193 -19.28 -3.04 2.76
N TYR A 194 -18.76 -4.00 2.01
CA TYR A 194 -18.06 -3.78 0.75
C TYR A 194 -19.00 -3.97 -0.44
N CYS A 195 -18.98 -3.01 -1.38
CA CYS A 195 -19.83 -3.01 -2.57
C CYS A 195 -18.96 -3.02 -3.84
N PRO A 196 -18.41 -4.17 -4.22
CA PRO A 196 -17.51 -4.28 -5.37
C PRO A 196 -18.22 -3.78 -6.65
N TYR A 197 -17.49 -3.04 -7.47
CA TYR A 197 -17.98 -2.50 -8.74
C TYR A 197 -19.19 -1.55 -8.58
N SER A 198 -19.28 -0.75 -7.52
CA SER A 198 -20.34 0.24 -7.32
C SER A 198 -20.08 1.64 -7.93
N GLN A 199 -18.83 2.03 -8.21
CA GLN A 199 -18.41 3.33 -8.76
C GLN A 199 -18.31 3.32 -10.29
N LEU A 200 -18.78 4.31 -11.05
CA LEU A 200 -18.57 4.33 -12.52
C LEU A 200 -17.25 4.92 -12.98
N GLU A 201 -16.85 4.50 -14.19
CA GLU A 201 -15.68 4.96 -14.94
C GLU A 201 -15.80 6.40 -15.49
N GLU A 202 -17.01 6.86 -15.80
CA GLU A 202 -17.21 8.22 -16.29
C GLU A 202 -18.47 8.80 -15.65
N LYS A 203 -18.35 9.99 -15.05
CA LYS A 203 -19.53 10.84 -14.84
C LYS A 203 -19.98 11.29 -16.24
N PRO A 204 -21.14 10.87 -16.77
CA PRO A 204 -21.71 11.62 -17.87
C PRO A 204 -21.88 13.05 -17.35
N LYS A 205 -21.43 14.06 -18.12
CA LYS A 205 -21.45 15.48 -17.69
C LYS A 205 -22.83 15.98 -17.22
N ASN A 206 -23.89 15.20 -17.47
CA ASN A 206 -25.28 15.45 -17.10
C ASN A 206 -25.96 14.29 -16.33
N MET A 207 -25.24 13.30 -15.81
CA MET A 207 -25.79 12.27 -14.90
C MET A 207 -25.04 12.28 -13.58
N ASP A 208 -25.72 12.80 -12.56
CA ASP A 208 -25.30 12.73 -11.16
C ASP A 208 -25.42 11.28 -10.69
N PHE A 209 -24.30 10.54 -10.72
CA PHE A 209 -24.10 9.21 -10.11
C PHE A 209 -24.93 8.06 -10.73
N PHE A 210 -24.32 6.91 -10.98
CA PHE A 210 -25.03 5.73 -11.55
C PHE A 210 -26.09 5.11 -10.67
N TYR A 211 -26.35 5.69 -9.53
CA TYR A 211 -27.53 5.39 -8.80
C TYR A 211 -28.20 6.73 -8.55
N GLU A 212 -29.08 7.13 -9.47
CA GLU A 212 -30.41 7.47 -8.98
C GLU A 212 -30.72 6.38 -7.95
N ILE A 213 -30.94 6.81 -6.72
CA ILE A 213 -30.93 6.02 -5.49
C ILE A 213 -32.20 5.15 -5.48
N THR A 214 -32.30 4.29 -6.48
CA THR A 214 -33.51 3.63 -6.97
C THR A 214 -33.32 2.18 -6.69
N GLU A 215 -33.88 1.72 -5.57
CA GLU A 215 -34.51 0.40 -5.37
C GLU A 215 -33.77 -0.88 -5.85
N GLN A 216 -32.49 -0.79 -6.20
CA GLN A 216 -31.77 -1.91 -6.78
C GLN A 216 -31.45 -2.90 -5.69
N VAL A 217 -31.86 -4.12 -5.96
CA VAL A 217 -31.89 -5.25 -5.06
C VAL A 217 -30.46 -5.78 -4.92
N ALA A 218 -29.82 -5.52 -3.78
CA ALA A 218 -28.46 -5.98 -3.53
C ALA A 218 -28.44 -7.42 -3.01
N SER A 219 -27.62 -8.27 -3.63
CA SER A 219 -27.29 -9.59 -3.06
C SER A 219 -26.42 -9.39 -1.82
N VAL A 220 -26.67 -10.17 -0.77
CA VAL A 220 -25.95 -10.02 0.50
C VAL A 220 -25.11 -11.27 0.74
N VAL A 221 -23.82 -11.09 1.05
CA VAL A 221 -22.85 -12.16 1.27
C VAL A 221 -22.21 -11.99 2.63
N THR A 222 -22.01 -13.10 3.34
CA THR A 222 -21.20 -13.09 4.56
C THR A 222 -19.80 -13.58 4.26
N ALA A 223 -18.79 -12.88 4.78
CA ALA A 223 -17.43 -13.39 4.77
C ALA A 223 -17.23 -14.50 5.80
N THR A 224 -17.42 -15.75 5.36
CA THR A 224 -17.16 -16.95 6.16
C THR A 224 -15.76 -17.53 5.95
N ALA A 225 -15.05 -17.03 4.94
CA ALA A 225 -13.71 -17.43 4.52
C ALA A 225 -13.07 -16.24 3.79
N ASP A 226 -11.75 -16.24 3.66
CA ASP A 226 -11.11 -15.44 2.61
C ASP A 226 -11.14 -16.26 1.31
N ALA A 227 -11.99 -15.85 0.37
CA ALA A 227 -12.27 -16.63 -0.83
C ALA A 227 -12.63 -15.73 -2.02
N ASP A 228 -12.41 -16.24 -3.24
CA ASP A 228 -12.77 -15.55 -4.49
C ASP A 228 -14.23 -15.77 -4.89
N GLN A 229 -14.91 -16.69 -4.21
CA GLN A 229 -16.33 -16.95 -4.39
C GLN A 229 -16.97 -17.44 -3.09
N GLY A 230 -18.28 -17.27 -2.97
CA GLY A 230 -19.04 -17.74 -1.82
C GLY A 230 -20.54 -17.72 -2.03
N THR A 231 -21.28 -18.36 -1.14
CA THR A 231 -22.75 -18.34 -1.19
C THR A 231 -23.28 -16.99 -0.73
N GLY A 232 -24.06 -16.35 -1.59
CA GLY A 232 -24.80 -15.13 -1.31
C GLY A 232 -26.31 -15.35 -1.34
N TYR A 233 -27.03 -14.31 -0.91
CA TYR A 233 -28.49 -14.28 -0.87
C TYR A 233 -29.02 -13.14 -1.75
N ARG A 234 -29.62 -13.48 -2.88
CA ARG A 234 -30.25 -12.51 -3.78
C ARG A 234 -31.71 -12.30 -3.39
N PRO A 235 -32.15 -11.06 -3.07
CA PRO A 235 -33.56 -10.82 -2.80
C PRO A 235 -34.40 -11.00 -4.07
N VAL A 236 -35.57 -11.60 -3.92
CA VAL A 236 -36.58 -11.77 -4.97
C VAL A 236 -37.76 -10.89 -4.63
N ARG A 237 -38.17 -10.04 -5.58
CA ARG A 237 -39.35 -9.17 -5.46
C ARG A 237 -40.39 -9.52 -6.51
N ASP A 238 -41.66 -9.27 -6.20
CA ASP A 238 -42.75 -9.41 -7.18
C ASP A 238 -42.75 -8.24 -8.19
N GLU A 239 -43.65 -8.27 -9.16
CA GLU A 239 -43.82 -7.21 -10.17
C GLU A 239 -44.19 -5.84 -9.56
N ASN A 240 -44.67 -5.81 -8.31
CA ASN A 240 -45.01 -4.59 -7.58
C ASN A 240 -43.86 -4.11 -6.68
N GLY A 241 -42.69 -4.78 -6.73
CA GLY A 241 -41.54 -4.45 -5.89
C GLY A 241 -41.62 -4.97 -4.45
N ASN A 242 -42.60 -5.79 -4.09
CA ASN A 242 -42.68 -6.36 -2.75
C ASN A 242 -41.69 -7.52 -2.59
N PHE A 243 -41.00 -7.57 -1.46
CA PHE A 243 -40.12 -8.68 -1.13
C PHE A 243 -40.89 -9.99 -0.97
N ILE A 244 -40.38 -11.06 -1.60
CA ILE A 244 -40.93 -12.41 -1.53
C ILE A 244 -40.03 -13.29 -0.65
N ARG A 245 -38.75 -13.42 -1.02
CA ARG A 245 -37.77 -14.31 -0.36
C ARG A 245 -36.35 -13.95 -0.79
N TYR A 246 -35.37 -14.63 -0.20
CA TYR A 246 -34.01 -14.70 -0.73
C TYR A 246 -33.78 -16.03 -1.45
N ASP A 247 -33.16 -15.98 -2.63
CA ASP A 247 -32.60 -17.16 -3.31
C ASP A 247 -31.09 -17.24 -3.03
N GLU A 248 -30.58 -18.44 -2.83
CA GLU A 248 -29.13 -18.68 -2.76
C GLU A 248 -28.51 -18.56 -4.16
N VAL A 249 -27.37 -17.88 -4.23
CA VAL A 249 -26.59 -17.67 -5.46
C VAL A 249 -25.11 -17.86 -5.16
N LEU A 250 -24.36 -18.36 -6.14
CA LEU A 250 -22.90 -18.31 -6.07
C LEU A 250 -22.46 -16.89 -6.46
N VAL A 251 -21.74 -16.23 -5.57
CA VAL A 251 -21.19 -14.89 -5.79
C VAL A 251 -19.70 -15.02 -6.05
N ASP A 252 -19.27 -14.59 -7.23
CA ASP A 252 -17.88 -14.42 -7.65
C ASP A 252 -17.70 -13.02 -8.29
N ASP A 253 -16.51 -12.72 -8.81
CA ASP A 253 -16.24 -11.43 -9.47
C ASP A 253 -17.17 -11.13 -10.65
N ASN A 254 -17.53 -12.15 -11.43
CA ASN A 254 -18.40 -11.97 -12.59
C ASN A 254 -19.83 -11.68 -12.17
N TYR A 255 -20.30 -12.32 -11.10
CA TYR A 255 -21.59 -12.02 -10.51
C TYR A 255 -21.63 -10.58 -10.00
N CYS A 256 -20.63 -10.17 -9.20
CA CYS A 256 -20.54 -8.83 -8.62
C CYS A 256 -20.48 -7.72 -9.69
N ALA A 257 -19.74 -7.95 -10.80
CA ALA A 257 -19.65 -6.98 -11.88
C ALA A 257 -20.99 -6.71 -12.60
N ASN A 258 -21.94 -7.64 -12.50
CA ASN A 258 -23.24 -7.58 -13.19
C ASN A 258 -24.43 -7.41 -12.24
N ASN A 259 -24.24 -7.63 -10.94
CA ASN A 259 -25.31 -7.64 -9.95
C ASN A 259 -24.85 -6.86 -8.70
N PRO A 260 -25.61 -5.84 -8.25
CA PRO A 260 -25.32 -5.16 -7.00
C PRO A 260 -25.16 -6.16 -5.87
N THR A 261 -24.03 -6.09 -5.19
CA THR A 261 -23.64 -7.06 -4.16
C THR A 261 -23.04 -6.33 -2.97
N GLN A 262 -23.41 -6.75 -1.77
CA GLN A 262 -22.86 -6.26 -0.52
C GLN A 262 -22.24 -7.42 0.26
N ILE A 263 -20.95 -7.31 0.54
CA ILE A 263 -20.17 -8.30 1.27
C ILE A 263 -19.93 -7.78 2.68
N ILE A 264 -20.42 -8.52 3.68
CA ILE A 264 -20.27 -8.20 5.09
C ILE A 264 -19.04 -8.95 5.60
N GLY A 265 -18.00 -8.22 5.95
CA GLY A 265 -16.71 -8.81 6.30
C GLY A 265 -15.78 -7.82 6.99
N VAL A 266 -14.49 -8.16 7.01
CA VAL A 266 -13.41 -7.24 7.38
C VAL A 266 -12.58 -7.08 6.12
N ASN A 267 -12.66 -5.90 5.52
CA ASN A 267 -11.87 -5.53 4.34
C ASN A 267 -10.84 -4.50 4.78
N GLY A 268 -9.70 -4.43 4.09
CA GLY A 268 -8.55 -3.56 4.38
C GLY A 268 -8.84 -2.07 4.13
N ILE A 269 -9.93 -1.55 4.69
CA ILE A 269 -10.47 -0.26 4.28
C ILE A 269 -9.83 0.89 5.03
N GLU A 270 -9.34 1.87 4.27
CA GLU A 270 -8.71 3.06 4.79
C GLU A 270 -9.66 4.26 4.67
N PRO A 271 -9.53 5.25 5.56
CA PRO A 271 -10.06 6.56 5.30
C PRO A 271 -9.79 7.07 3.88
N TYR A 272 -10.84 7.53 3.19
CA TYR A 272 -10.63 8.27 1.96
C TYR A 272 -10.18 9.69 2.32
N ASP A 273 -8.86 9.86 2.42
CA ASP A 273 -8.25 11.18 2.38
C ASP A 273 -8.07 11.50 0.90
N LEU A 274 -8.60 12.65 0.46
CA LEU A 274 -8.41 13.11 -0.93
C LEU A 274 -6.90 13.02 -1.22
N PRO A 275 -6.48 12.34 -2.32
CA PRO A 275 -5.08 12.34 -2.69
C PRO A 275 -4.63 13.80 -2.76
N PRO A 276 -3.45 14.15 -2.21
CA PRO A 276 -2.95 15.51 -2.24
C PRO A 276 -3.10 16.04 -3.67
N SER A 277 -3.89 17.10 -3.80
CA SER A 277 -4.37 17.70 -5.05
C SER A 277 -3.35 17.57 -6.18
N THR A 278 -3.51 16.55 -7.04
CA THR A 278 -2.85 16.38 -8.34
C THR A 278 -1.45 17.02 -8.43
N MET A 279 -0.59 16.81 -7.43
CA MET A 279 0.79 17.32 -7.50
C MET A 279 1.64 16.49 -8.47
N SER A 280 1.07 15.45 -9.09
CA SER A 280 1.78 14.43 -9.85
C SER A 280 1.74 14.52 -11.37
N ALA A 281 0.93 15.42 -11.94
CA ALA A 281 0.90 15.61 -13.38
C ALA A 281 1.86 16.73 -13.79
N PHE A 282 3.15 16.63 -13.43
CA PHE A 282 4.15 17.39 -14.17
C PHE A 282 4.42 16.64 -15.47
N VAL A 283 3.97 17.23 -16.59
CA VAL A 283 4.29 16.77 -17.94
C VAL A 283 5.82 16.83 -18.10
N PRO A 284 6.46 15.89 -18.82
CA PRO A 284 7.88 15.98 -19.12
C PRO A 284 8.23 17.38 -19.65
N GLY A 285 9.15 18.06 -18.96
CA GLY A 285 9.40 19.48 -19.17
C GLY A 285 10.85 19.87 -18.99
N THR A 286 11.19 21.07 -19.44
CA THR A 286 12.51 21.66 -19.18
C THR A 286 12.69 21.89 -17.68
N PRO A 287 13.94 21.89 -17.18
CA PRO A 287 14.24 22.22 -15.79
C PRO A 287 13.61 23.54 -15.34
N VAL A 288 13.29 23.64 -14.05
CA VAL A 288 12.60 24.81 -13.47
C VAL A 288 13.57 25.56 -12.56
N ASP A 289 13.85 26.81 -12.91
CA ASP A 289 14.67 27.70 -12.08
C ASP A 289 13.87 28.14 -10.85
N LEU A 290 14.37 27.82 -9.65
CA LEU A 290 13.75 28.19 -8.38
C LEU A 290 14.67 29.12 -7.57
N PRO A 291 14.22 30.34 -7.23
CA PRO A 291 15.02 31.26 -6.41
C PRO A 291 15.45 30.63 -5.08
N GLY A 292 16.76 30.59 -4.83
CA GLY A 292 17.34 30.09 -3.57
C GLY A 292 17.84 28.64 -3.62
N ILE A 293 17.60 27.91 -4.71
CA ILE A 293 18.32 26.66 -4.99
C ILE A 293 19.71 27.03 -5.52
N THR A 294 20.74 26.33 -5.05
CA THR A 294 22.16 26.60 -5.38
C THR A 294 22.84 25.43 -6.09
N ARG A 295 22.10 24.35 -6.31
CA ARG A 295 22.55 23.12 -6.95
C ARG A 295 21.37 22.46 -7.67
N GLU A 296 21.67 21.58 -8.60
CA GLU A 296 20.63 20.74 -9.19
C GLU A 296 19.93 19.88 -8.12
N VAL A 297 18.59 19.90 -8.15
CA VAL A 297 17.72 19.02 -7.35
C VAL A 297 16.91 18.17 -8.33
N LYS A 298 17.00 16.85 -8.23
CA LYS A 298 16.26 15.92 -9.09
C LYS A 298 15.23 15.16 -8.28
N GLN A 299 13.96 15.44 -8.53
CA GLN A 299 12.85 14.76 -7.87
C GLN A 299 12.28 13.65 -8.75
N VAL A 300 11.79 12.60 -8.11
CA VAL A 300 11.11 11.48 -8.76
C VAL A 300 9.84 11.16 -8.00
N TYR A 301 8.77 10.86 -8.73
CA TYR A 301 7.46 10.48 -8.21
C TYR A 301 7.00 9.19 -8.87
N VAL A 302 6.32 8.32 -8.12
CA VAL A 302 5.48 7.27 -8.70
C VAL A 302 4.26 7.97 -9.30
N GLY A 303 4.13 7.87 -10.63
CA GLY A 303 3.11 8.57 -11.41
C GLY A 303 1.78 7.82 -11.45
N ASP A 304 1.41 7.30 -12.61
CA ASP A 304 0.24 6.44 -12.78
C ASP A 304 0.63 4.98 -12.53
N VAL A 305 -0.29 4.20 -11.96
CA VAL A 305 -0.14 2.77 -11.69
C VAL A 305 -1.33 2.02 -12.30
N LYS A 306 -1.06 0.90 -12.94
CA LYS A 306 -2.04 -0.03 -13.50
C LYS A 306 -1.75 -1.41 -12.96
N CYS A 307 -2.68 -1.95 -12.17
CA CYS A 307 -2.63 -3.32 -11.69
C CYS A 307 -3.53 -4.19 -12.57
N LYS A 308 -3.01 -5.35 -13.01
CA LYS A 308 -3.66 -6.27 -13.96
C LYS A 308 -4.06 -7.59 -13.33
N ARG A 309 -3.63 -7.80 -12.09
CA ARG A 309 -3.92 -9.01 -11.31
C ARG A 309 -4.60 -8.58 -10.02
N GLN A 310 -5.70 -9.25 -9.69
CA GLN A 310 -6.32 -9.12 -8.39
C GLN A 310 -5.50 -9.90 -7.36
N PHE A 311 -5.03 -9.25 -6.30
CA PHE A 311 -4.23 -9.90 -5.25
C PHE A 311 -5.08 -10.34 -4.05
N ASP A 312 -6.02 -9.49 -3.65
CA ASP A 312 -6.91 -9.80 -2.54
C ASP A 312 -8.04 -10.74 -2.92
N LYS A 313 -8.62 -11.36 -1.90
CA LYS A 313 -9.84 -12.17 -2.04
C LYS A 313 -11.08 -11.29 -2.24
N LEU A 314 -12.12 -11.83 -2.85
CA LEU A 314 -13.37 -11.08 -3.07
C LEU A 314 -14.12 -10.91 -1.75
N ILE A 315 -14.12 -11.98 -0.97
CA ILE A 315 -14.80 -12.11 0.31
C ILE A 315 -13.72 -12.30 1.36
N SER A 316 -13.70 -11.49 2.43
CA SER A 316 -12.69 -11.62 3.50
C SER A 316 -13.23 -11.31 4.91
N PHE A 317 -12.74 -12.06 5.89
CA PHE A 317 -12.94 -11.80 7.32
C PHE A 317 -11.64 -11.41 8.04
N THR A 318 -10.50 -11.47 7.35
CA THR A 318 -9.17 -11.19 7.91
C THR A 318 -8.67 -9.78 7.61
N GLY A 319 -9.29 -9.09 6.64
CA GLY A 319 -8.85 -7.79 6.15
C GLY A 319 -8.17 -7.84 4.78
N ASN A 320 -7.96 -9.02 4.19
CA ASN A 320 -7.28 -9.21 2.90
C ASN A 320 -8.32 -9.42 1.79
N GLY A 321 -9.28 -8.50 1.71
CA GLY A 321 -10.39 -8.56 0.78
C GLY A 321 -10.74 -7.19 0.23
N GLY A 322 -11.26 -7.19 -0.99
CA GLY A 322 -11.56 -5.98 -1.74
C GLY A 322 -10.64 -5.79 -2.94
N GLY A 323 -10.32 -4.54 -3.26
CA GLY A 323 -9.23 -4.13 -4.13
C GLY A 323 -7.87 -4.48 -3.54
N SER A 324 -6.79 -4.10 -4.22
CA SER A 324 -5.42 -4.46 -3.79
C SER A 324 -4.56 -3.29 -3.37
N GLU A 325 -3.95 -3.43 -2.19
CA GLU A 325 -3.04 -2.47 -1.57
C GLU A 325 -1.64 -2.58 -2.17
N ILE A 326 -1.43 -1.97 -3.33
CA ILE A 326 -0.12 -1.96 -3.97
C ILE A 326 0.81 -0.98 -3.25
N ARG A 327 1.97 -1.49 -2.81
CA ARG A 327 3.01 -0.74 -2.11
C ARG A 327 4.26 -0.62 -2.95
N PHE A 328 4.78 0.59 -3.01
CA PHE A 328 6.10 0.88 -3.56
C PHE A 328 7.08 1.09 -2.40
N THR A 329 8.23 0.44 -2.47
CA THR A 329 9.28 0.60 -1.46
C THR A 329 10.61 0.84 -2.13
N ARG A 330 11.40 1.71 -1.51
CA ARG A 330 12.73 2.11 -1.94
C ARG A 330 13.76 1.64 -0.93
N ALA A 331 14.81 1.00 -1.45
CA ALA A 331 16.08 0.92 -0.74
C ALA A 331 17.09 1.78 -1.48
N ASP A 332 17.50 2.88 -0.86
CA ASP A 332 18.66 3.64 -1.31
C ASP A 332 19.86 3.31 -0.41
N GLY A 333 21.06 3.66 -0.89
CA GLY A 333 22.26 3.47 -0.12
C GLY A 333 22.73 4.73 0.61
N TYR A 334 21.92 5.79 0.72
CA TYR A 334 22.29 7.00 1.44
C TYR A 334 22.07 6.81 2.94
N LEU A 335 22.78 5.85 3.51
CA LEU A 335 22.45 5.27 4.80
C LEU A 335 23.49 5.63 5.86
N LYS A 336 22.99 6.05 7.02
CA LYS A 336 23.79 6.29 8.22
C LYS A 336 24.17 4.93 8.81
N MET A 337 25.45 4.72 9.08
CA MET A 337 25.95 3.51 9.75
C MET A 337 25.41 3.46 11.19
N ASN A 338 24.89 2.30 11.61
CA ASN A 338 24.60 2.00 13.01
C ASN A 338 25.21 0.64 13.37
N ASP A 339 26.04 0.58 14.42
CA ASP A 339 26.73 -0.64 14.88
C ASP A 339 27.47 -1.45 13.79
N GLY A 340 28.08 -0.77 12.80
CA GLY A 340 28.84 -1.43 11.73
C GLY A 340 27.97 -2.13 10.68
N GLN A 341 26.66 -1.95 10.74
CA GLN A 341 25.72 -2.36 9.70
C GLN A 341 25.06 -1.12 9.09
N VAL A 342 24.78 -1.22 7.80
CA VAL A 342 24.04 -0.22 7.07
C VAL A 342 22.55 -0.46 7.36
N THR A 343 21.91 0.48 8.05
CA THR A 343 20.45 0.40 8.28
C THR A 343 19.79 0.96 7.03
N ALA A 344 19.24 0.09 6.17
CA ALA A 344 18.36 0.56 5.09
C ALA A 344 17.11 1.14 5.73
N ASP A 345 16.98 2.46 5.70
CA ASP A 345 15.72 3.10 6.04
C ASP A 345 14.71 2.66 4.97
N MET A 346 13.68 1.94 5.39
CA MET A 346 12.57 1.58 4.53
C MET A 346 11.79 2.85 4.21
N PHE A 347 12.05 3.45 3.05
CA PHE A 347 11.19 4.50 2.53
C PHE A 347 9.98 3.83 1.88
N LEU A 348 8.95 3.64 2.69
CA LEU A 348 7.60 3.35 2.20
C LEU A 348 7.11 4.56 1.42
N VAL A 349 6.97 4.38 0.12
CA VAL A 349 6.20 5.28 -0.72
C VAL A 349 4.72 4.95 -0.41
N GLY A 350 3.96 5.95 0.04
CA GLY A 350 2.66 5.75 0.72
C GLY A 350 1.68 4.87 -0.07
N SER A 351 0.75 4.17 0.59
CA SER A 351 -0.22 3.20 0.01
C SER A 351 -1.02 3.76 -1.16
N GLN A 352 -1.40 2.89 -2.11
CA GLN A 352 -2.66 3.08 -2.82
C GLN A 352 -3.43 1.76 -2.97
N THR A 353 -4.65 1.71 -2.43
CA THR A 353 -5.61 0.65 -2.76
C THR A 353 -6.12 0.87 -4.19
N ILE A 354 -5.94 -0.12 -5.07
CA ILE A 354 -6.49 -0.13 -6.42
C ILE A 354 -7.74 -1.01 -6.43
N SER A 355 -8.90 -0.41 -6.72
CA SER A 355 -10.18 -1.13 -6.69
C SER A 355 -10.23 -2.31 -7.67
N ARG A 356 -11.05 -3.33 -7.33
CA ARG A 356 -11.35 -4.47 -8.21
C ARG A 356 -11.79 -4.07 -9.61
N ARG A 357 -12.60 -3.00 -9.71
CA ARG A 357 -13.01 -2.44 -11.00
C ARG A 357 -11.84 -1.97 -11.83
N ASN A 358 -10.94 -1.18 -11.24
CA ASN A 358 -9.76 -0.69 -11.96
C ASN A 358 -8.84 -1.83 -12.38
N ILE A 359 -8.71 -2.86 -11.54
CA ILE A 359 -7.93 -4.07 -11.88
C ILE A 359 -8.57 -4.83 -13.03
N ARG A 360 -9.88 -5.12 -12.95
CA ARG A 360 -10.64 -5.86 -13.97
C ARG A 360 -10.58 -5.19 -15.35
N ASN A 361 -10.66 -3.86 -15.38
CA ASN A 361 -10.68 -3.08 -16.61
C ASN A 361 -9.27 -2.60 -17.01
N GLU A 362 -8.23 -2.97 -16.26
CA GLU A 362 -6.85 -2.53 -16.44
C GLU A 362 -6.70 -1.00 -16.56
N ASN A 363 -7.47 -0.27 -15.74
CA ASN A 363 -7.45 1.18 -15.70
C ASN A 363 -6.18 1.71 -15.03
N TRP A 364 -5.64 2.79 -15.59
CA TRP A 364 -4.58 3.57 -14.95
C TRP A 364 -5.17 4.40 -13.79
N VAL A 365 -4.53 4.32 -12.63
CA VAL A 365 -4.87 5.07 -11.43
C VAL A 365 -3.71 5.99 -11.08
N ALA A 366 -4.00 7.28 -10.84
CA ALA A 366 -2.99 8.23 -10.43
C ALA A 366 -2.56 7.95 -8.98
N TYR A 367 -1.28 7.61 -8.78
CA TYR A 367 -0.69 7.30 -7.48
C TYR A 367 -0.07 8.53 -6.82
N ALA A 368 0.67 9.32 -7.61
CA ALA A 368 1.10 10.64 -7.24
C ALA A 368 2.03 10.74 -6.01
N ALA A 369 2.77 9.69 -5.68
CA ALA A 369 3.57 9.65 -4.46
C ALA A 369 5.02 10.00 -4.72
N GLU A 370 5.62 10.77 -3.80
CA GLU A 370 7.05 11.08 -3.85
C GLU A 370 7.86 9.78 -3.70
N TRP A 371 8.70 9.51 -4.70
CA TRP A 371 9.66 8.42 -4.68
C TRP A 371 10.99 8.89 -4.11
N ASP A 372 11.50 10.01 -4.64
CA ASP A 372 12.68 10.72 -4.14
C ASP A 372 12.47 12.24 -4.25
N GLY A 373 12.56 12.95 -3.14
CA GLY A 373 12.49 14.41 -3.11
C GLY A 373 13.78 15.11 -3.57
N ASP A 374 14.90 14.39 -3.68
CA ASP A 374 16.21 14.87 -4.13
C ASP A 374 17.20 13.71 -4.36
N TRP A 375 17.10 13.02 -5.50
CA TRP A 375 18.01 11.91 -5.82
C TRP A 375 19.42 12.45 -6.09
N GLU A 376 20.27 12.43 -5.06
CA GLU A 376 21.58 13.08 -5.10
C GLU A 376 22.54 12.39 -6.07
N ASP A 377 23.45 13.17 -6.69
CA ASP A 377 24.44 12.61 -7.62
C ASP A 377 25.33 11.54 -6.98
N ALA A 378 25.58 11.61 -5.67
CA ALA A 378 26.38 10.61 -4.95
C ALA A 378 25.64 9.27 -4.75
N ASN A 379 24.32 9.25 -4.84
CA ASN A 379 23.48 8.06 -4.73
C ASN A 379 23.31 7.41 -6.12
N LYS A 380 24.25 6.55 -6.51
CA LYS A 380 24.35 6.05 -7.90
C LYS A 380 23.30 4.99 -8.25
N GLN A 381 22.73 4.31 -7.26
CA GLN A 381 21.71 3.28 -7.46
C GLN A 381 20.66 3.29 -6.35
N GLU A 382 19.42 3.04 -6.74
CA GLU A 382 18.31 2.74 -5.83
C GLU A 382 17.66 1.44 -6.23
N ASN A 383 17.17 0.68 -5.26
CA ASN A 383 16.31 -0.47 -5.53
C ASN A 383 14.85 -0.03 -5.43
N ILE A 384 14.08 -0.39 -6.46
CA ILE A 384 12.63 -0.34 -6.43
C ILE A 384 12.08 -1.73 -6.21
N ALA A 385 11.17 -1.86 -5.25
CA ALA A 385 10.38 -3.05 -5.08
C ALA A 385 8.89 -2.72 -4.96
N ILE A 386 8.06 -3.61 -5.49
CA ILE A 386 6.60 -3.50 -5.47
C ILE A 386 6.06 -4.79 -4.86
N TYR A 387 5.16 -4.66 -3.89
CA TYR A 387 4.43 -5.78 -3.29
C TYR A 387 2.97 -5.38 -3.04
N GLU A 388 2.12 -6.36 -2.79
CA GLU A 388 0.79 -6.15 -2.23
C GLU A 388 0.81 -6.42 -0.72
N GLU A 389 0.09 -5.61 0.07
CA GLU A 389 0.16 -5.65 1.54
C GLU A 389 -1.01 -6.38 2.22
N ASP A 390 -0.72 -7.58 2.72
CA ASP A 390 -1.65 -8.38 3.53
C ASP A 390 -1.54 -8.14 5.04
N ASN A 391 -2.51 -8.65 5.80
CA ASN A 391 -2.52 -8.56 7.27
C ASN A 391 -2.02 -9.80 8.03
N ARG A 392 -1.63 -10.88 7.34
CA ARG A 392 -1.37 -12.19 7.97
C ARG A 392 0.11 -12.56 8.05
N ASN A 393 0.74 -12.83 6.92
CA ASN A 393 2.14 -13.27 6.92
C ASN A 393 3.11 -12.10 6.77
N THR A 394 4.32 -12.30 7.30
CA THR A 394 5.47 -11.42 7.04
C THR A 394 6.39 -12.12 6.07
N SER A 395 6.68 -11.44 4.97
CA SER A 395 7.58 -11.84 3.90
C SER A 395 8.82 -10.95 3.92
N GLU A 396 9.85 -11.37 3.20
CA GLU A 396 11.13 -10.68 3.16
C GLU A 396 11.72 -10.71 1.76
N PHE A 397 12.31 -9.60 1.35
CA PHE A 397 13.18 -9.56 0.18
C PHE A 397 14.51 -8.87 0.53
N SER A 398 15.54 -9.20 -0.25
CA SER A 398 16.88 -8.67 -0.05
C SER A 398 17.55 -8.41 -1.39
N GLY A 399 18.59 -7.59 -1.39
CA GLY A 399 19.33 -7.24 -2.60
C GLY A 399 20.58 -6.46 -2.27
N GLN A 400 21.20 -5.88 -3.31
CA GLN A 400 22.38 -5.04 -3.16
C GLN A 400 22.25 -3.77 -4.00
N VAL A 401 22.72 -2.64 -3.46
CA VAL A 401 22.79 -1.34 -4.15
C VAL A 401 24.18 -0.73 -4.02
N SER A 402 24.67 -0.07 -5.07
CA SER A 402 25.95 0.65 -5.04
C SER A 402 25.75 2.10 -4.60
N THR A 403 26.48 2.56 -3.60
CA THR A 403 26.29 3.87 -2.99
C THR A 403 27.59 4.52 -2.50
N THR A 404 27.52 5.81 -2.18
CA THR A 404 28.58 6.54 -1.50
C THR A 404 28.25 6.65 -0.01
N LEU A 405 29.08 6.07 0.85
CA LEU A 405 28.95 6.21 2.30
C LEU A 405 29.56 7.53 2.76
N LYS A 406 28.78 8.33 3.49
CA LYS A 406 29.29 9.52 4.17
C LYS A 406 29.75 9.13 5.56
N ILE A 407 31.06 9.06 5.76
CA ILE A 407 31.65 8.80 7.08
C ILE A 407 32.15 10.14 7.61
N ASP A 408 31.56 10.62 8.71
CA ASP A 408 31.81 11.96 9.28
C ASP A 408 33.30 12.24 9.56
N SER A 409 34.13 11.21 9.73
CA SER A 409 35.57 11.32 10.00
C SER A 409 36.50 11.15 8.79
N LEU A 410 36.01 10.68 7.63
CA LEU A 410 36.84 10.32 6.46
C LEU A 410 36.42 11.03 5.16
N GLY A 411 35.33 11.77 5.17
CA GLY A 411 34.71 12.30 3.95
C GLY A 411 33.83 11.26 3.25
N SER A 412 33.35 11.59 2.05
CA SER A 412 32.56 10.66 1.23
C SER A 412 33.45 9.55 0.67
N VAL A 413 33.15 8.29 1.00
CA VAL A 413 33.85 7.10 0.52
C VAL A 413 32.90 6.32 -0.40
N GLN A 414 33.30 6.14 -1.66
CA GLN A 414 32.58 5.25 -2.56
C GLN A 414 32.74 3.82 -2.05
N ILE A 415 31.62 3.18 -1.71
CA ILE A 415 31.62 1.79 -1.28
C ILE A 415 30.96 0.97 -2.39
N GLY A 416 31.46 -0.26 -2.58
CA GLY A 416 30.90 -1.23 -3.50
C GLY A 416 29.46 -1.62 -3.11
N PRO A 417 28.89 -2.68 -3.71
CA PRO A 417 27.53 -3.08 -3.43
C PRO A 417 27.30 -3.32 -1.92
N ILE A 418 26.28 -2.66 -1.36
CA ILE A 418 25.83 -2.82 0.03
C ILE A 418 24.54 -3.63 0.02
N GLY A 419 24.51 -4.70 0.83
CA GLY A 419 23.33 -5.52 1.00
C GLY A 419 22.24 -4.84 1.83
N PHE A 420 20.98 -5.05 1.46
CA PHE A 420 19.81 -4.63 2.23
C PHE A 420 18.85 -5.80 2.43
N LYS A 421 17.98 -5.68 3.43
CA LYS A 421 16.92 -6.63 3.75
C LYS A 421 15.69 -5.85 4.20
N ILE A 422 14.53 -6.14 3.60
CA ILE A 422 13.27 -5.47 3.90
C ILE A 422 12.22 -6.53 4.24
N ASN A 423 11.63 -6.39 5.42
CA ASN A 423 10.45 -7.16 5.83
C ASN A 423 9.19 -6.39 5.44
N TYR A 424 8.23 -7.10 4.89
CA TYR A 424 6.93 -6.56 4.49
C TYR A 424 5.84 -7.57 4.86
N LYS A 425 4.59 -7.14 4.94
CA LYS A 425 3.47 -8.07 5.12
C LYS A 425 2.86 -8.38 3.77
N SER A 426 2.84 -9.66 3.40
CA SER A 426 2.23 -10.15 2.16
C SER A 426 2.20 -11.67 2.22
N ASP A 427 1.13 -12.25 1.72
CA ASP A 427 0.92 -13.66 1.42
C ASP A 427 1.27 -13.98 -0.03
N ASP A 428 1.52 -12.95 -0.85
CA ASP A 428 1.90 -13.02 -2.26
C ASP A 428 3.42 -12.82 -2.46
N TYR A 429 3.88 -13.07 -3.69
CA TYR A 429 5.27 -12.87 -4.09
C TYR A 429 5.58 -11.39 -4.30
N ILE A 430 6.86 -11.04 -4.23
CA ILE A 430 7.33 -9.71 -4.63
C ILE A 430 7.01 -9.46 -6.11
N ILE A 431 6.15 -8.48 -6.38
CA ILE A 431 5.62 -8.21 -7.73
C ILE A 431 6.74 -7.73 -8.67
N LEU A 432 7.61 -6.88 -8.15
CA LEU A 432 8.78 -6.37 -8.87
C LEU A 432 9.92 -6.12 -7.88
N GLN A 433 11.14 -6.42 -8.30
CA GLN A 433 12.35 -5.92 -7.65
C GLN A 433 13.38 -5.58 -8.73
N ASN A 434 13.86 -4.33 -8.76
CA ASN A 434 14.83 -3.89 -9.76
C ASN A 434 15.78 -2.82 -9.22
N ASN A 435 17.00 -2.78 -9.74
CA ASN A 435 17.96 -1.72 -9.46
C ASN A 435 17.88 -0.63 -10.54
N LEU A 436 17.62 0.59 -10.12
CA LEU A 436 17.63 1.78 -10.96
C LEU A 436 19.01 2.45 -10.85
N ASN A 437 19.72 2.55 -11.98
CA ASN A 437 20.92 3.38 -12.06
C ASN A 437 20.53 4.83 -12.34
N ARG A 438 21.03 5.76 -11.53
CA ARG A 438 20.66 7.18 -11.57
C ARG A 438 20.90 7.82 -12.95
N ASP A 439 22.12 7.70 -13.49
CA ASP A 439 22.51 8.38 -14.73
C ASP A 439 21.74 7.81 -15.93
N THR A 440 21.56 6.48 -15.94
CA THR A 440 20.75 5.78 -16.94
C THR A 440 19.28 6.19 -16.83
N PHE A 441 18.74 6.27 -15.61
CA PHE A 441 17.37 6.70 -15.36
C PHE A 441 17.14 8.09 -15.95
N PHE A 442 17.86 9.12 -15.51
CA PHE A 442 17.61 10.49 -15.99
C PHE A 442 17.93 10.70 -17.48
N SER A 443 18.80 9.88 -18.07
CA SER A 443 19.07 9.93 -19.51
C SER A 443 17.94 9.33 -20.35
N LEU A 444 17.22 8.34 -19.82
CA LEU A 444 16.28 7.52 -20.58
C LEU A 444 14.81 7.68 -20.17
N ASN A 445 14.53 8.25 -18.99
CA ASN A 445 13.18 8.34 -18.39
C ASN A 445 12.23 9.32 -19.11
N ARG A 446 12.57 9.74 -20.32
CA ARG A 446 11.76 10.59 -21.21
C ARG A 446 11.79 10.11 -22.66
N ILE A 447 12.38 8.93 -22.88
CA ILE A 447 12.56 8.33 -24.20
C ILE A 447 11.69 7.09 -24.28
N ASP A 448 10.97 6.95 -25.38
CA ASP A 448 10.25 5.72 -25.69
C ASP A 448 11.23 4.64 -26.14
N LEU A 449 11.72 3.85 -25.18
CA LEU A 449 12.62 2.72 -25.44
C LEU A 449 11.88 1.39 -25.64
N GLU A 450 10.69 1.26 -25.06
CA GLU A 450 9.95 -0.01 -24.98
C GLU A 450 8.58 0.00 -25.69
N GLY A 451 8.20 1.11 -26.30
CA GLY A 451 7.02 1.26 -27.17
C GLY A 451 5.72 1.65 -26.47
N GLU A 452 5.73 1.98 -25.18
CA GLU A 452 4.53 2.41 -24.44
C GLU A 452 4.86 3.59 -23.51
N MET A 453 4.09 4.66 -23.66
CA MET A 453 4.21 5.90 -22.89
C MET A 453 2.85 6.23 -22.26
N LYS A 454 2.84 6.63 -21.00
CA LYS A 454 1.66 7.17 -20.30
C LYS A 454 1.93 8.61 -19.92
N ASP A 455 1.13 9.53 -20.47
CA ASP A 455 1.24 10.98 -20.25
C ASP A 455 2.66 11.55 -20.48
N GLY A 456 3.39 10.98 -21.45
CA GLY A 456 4.75 11.37 -21.80
C GLY A 456 5.85 10.69 -20.99
N TRP A 457 5.51 9.78 -20.07
CA TRP A 457 6.45 9.00 -19.27
C TRP A 457 6.55 7.55 -19.76
N PRO A 458 7.75 6.93 -19.77
CA PRO A 458 7.90 5.52 -20.12
C PRO A 458 7.14 4.62 -19.16
N VAL A 459 6.37 3.68 -19.71
CA VAL A 459 5.71 2.65 -18.91
C VAL A 459 6.73 1.59 -18.51
N ARG A 460 6.87 1.36 -17.20
CA ARG A 460 7.72 0.32 -16.62
C ARG A 460 6.90 -0.91 -16.28
N SER A 461 7.53 -2.08 -16.34
CA SER A 461 6.88 -3.37 -16.03
C SER A 461 5.61 -3.62 -16.87
N LYS A 462 5.67 -3.30 -18.16
CA LYS A 462 4.52 -3.38 -19.09
C LYS A 462 3.92 -4.78 -19.23
N ASN A 463 4.70 -5.83 -18.96
CA ASN A 463 4.25 -7.22 -19.03
C ASN A 463 4.09 -7.87 -17.64
N GLY A 464 4.38 -7.13 -16.56
CA GLY A 464 4.17 -7.60 -15.20
C GLY A 464 2.74 -7.36 -14.72
N ASP A 465 2.43 -7.90 -13.53
CA ASP A 465 1.13 -7.75 -12.86
C ASP A 465 0.84 -6.29 -12.48
N VAL A 466 1.87 -5.49 -12.25
CA VAL A 466 1.77 -4.05 -12.02
C VAL A 466 2.66 -3.32 -13.04
N SER A 467 2.04 -2.39 -13.78
CA SER A 467 2.71 -1.43 -14.65
C SER A 467 2.62 -0.04 -14.04
N PHE A 468 3.63 0.80 -14.23
CA PHE A 468 3.69 2.12 -13.58
C PHE A 468 4.57 3.09 -14.35
N THR A 469 4.45 4.38 -14.05
CA THR A 469 5.41 5.41 -14.49
C THR A 469 6.23 5.93 -13.31
N LEU A 470 7.46 6.37 -13.60
CA LEU A 470 8.25 7.19 -12.69
C LEU A 470 8.41 8.55 -13.33
N ASN A 471 7.78 9.57 -12.76
CA ASN A 471 7.78 10.93 -13.30
C ASN A 471 8.94 11.70 -12.65
N ASP A 472 9.74 12.41 -13.44
CA ASP A 472 10.89 13.15 -12.93
C ASP A 472 10.82 14.66 -13.15
N ARG A 473 11.44 15.43 -12.25
CA ARG A 473 11.58 16.88 -12.38
C ARG A 473 12.94 17.34 -11.91
N THR A 474 13.52 18.31 -12.61
CA THR A 474 14.81 18.92 -12.26
C THR A 474 14.59 20.40 -11.92
N PHE A 475 15.18 20.84 -10.81
CA PHE A 475 15.22 22.23 -10.38
C PHE A 475 16.65 22.76 -10.34
N TYR A 476 16.81 24.04 -10.67
CA TYR A 476 18.08 24.77 -10.60
C TYR A 476 18.00 25.98 -9.68
#